data_AF-A0A662USL8-F1
#
_entry.id   AF-A0A662USL8-F1
#
_cell.length_a   1.000
_cell.length_b   1.000
_cell.length_c   1.000
_cell.angle_alpha   90.00
_cell.angle_beta   90.00
_cell.angle_gamma   90.00
#
_symmetry.space_group_name_H-M   'P 1'
#
loop_
_entity.id
_entity.type
_entity.pdbx_description
1 polymer ?
#
loop_
_entity_poly.entity_id
_entity_poly.type
_entity_poly.pdbx_seq_one_letter_code
_entity_poly.pdbx_strand_id
1 'polypeptide(L)'
;MVWRLGIDTLEERIEKLLEEIKRSVEETMSRIEDMLERGDVKKAYNVWRSEGRRTLEGFRTKLREIKNMLEKAEMKDLDEISETINSYIEESIKKIEDLEYRVEEKLQKILKKKTKLTRTIFYSIKGNVLEILDSTRQAVEEARNRIEESLKELTDALTSSYVVSVRLRKADLEIIDELVEAGIFKSRSEAVAFFTRKGIELSDKWIEKIIEQVRKIKELRKSIREEIEKSIQKPKEQ
;
A
#
# COMPACT_ATOMS: atom_id res chain seq x y z
N MET A 1 1.13 -17.43 -8.25
CA MET A 1 2.59 -17.39 -8.03
C MET A 1 3.19 -16.07 -8.53
N VAL A 2 2.91 -15.65 -9.77
CA VAL A 2 3.42 -14.38 -10.35
C VAL A 2 2.98 -13.12 -9.60
N TRP A 3 1.75 -13.06 -9.08
CA TRP A 3 1.22 -11.92 -8.33
C TRP A 3 1.90 -11.67 -6.98
N ARG A 4 2.18 -12.73 -6.22
CA ARG A 4 2.87 -12.66 -4.92
C ARG A 4 4.30 -12.15 -5.10
N LEU A 5 5.01 -12.64 -6.12
CA LEU A 5 6.34 -12.19 -6.49
C LEU A 5 6.38 -10.68 -6.85
N GLY A 6 5.32 -10.13 -7.45
CA GLY A 6 5.23 -8.70 -7.76
C GLY A 6 5.10 -7.82 -6.50
N ILE A 7 4.24 -8.21 -5.56
CA ILE A 7 4.03 -7.51 -4.29
C ILE A 7 5.29 -7.55 -3.43
N ASP A 8 5.89 -8.73 -3.27
CA ASP A 8 7.11 -8.92 -2.48
C ASP A 8 8.24 -8.03 -3.03
N THR A 9 8.38 -7.92 -4.36
CA THR A 9 9.39 -7.03 -4.96
C THR A 9 9.10 -5.54 -4.81
N LEU A 10 7.84 -5.14 -4.70
CA LEU A 10 7.46 -3.75 -4.46
C LEU A 10 7.75 -3.38 -3.00
N GLU A 11 7.34 -4.24 -2.08
CA GLU A 11 7.56 -4.10 -0.64
C GLU A 11 9.05 -3.96 -0.32
N GLU A 12 9.89 -4.87 -0.81
CA GLU A 12 11.35 -4.83 -0.60
C GLU A 12 11.97 -3.50 -1.08
N ARG A 13 11.46 -2.95 -2.19
CA ARG A 13 11.95 -1.67 -2.72
C ARG A 13 11.52 -0.49 -1.88
N ILE A 14 10.26 -0.46 -1.42
CA ILE A 14 9.74 0.59 -0.53
C ILE A 14 10.54 0.57 0.78
N GLU A 15 10.72 -0.61 1.37
CA GLU A 15 11.43 -0.78 2.62
C GLU A 15 12.90 -0.35 2.50
N LYS A 16 13.54 -0.67 1.38
CA LYS A 16 14.89 -0.18 1.09
C LYS A 16 14.93 1.35 1.04
N LEU A 17 13.99 2.01 0.37
CA LEU A 17 13.94 3.47 0.30
C LEU A 17 13.74 4.10 1.69
N LEU A 18 12.85 3.53 2.51
CA LEU A 18 12.62 3.96 3.89
C LEU A 18 13.88 3.81 4.75
N GLU A 19 14.61 2.71 4.62
CA GLU A 19 15.84 2.49 5.37
C GLU A 19 16.96 3.45 4.93
N GLU A 20 17.06 3.75 3.63
CA GLU A 20 18.00 4.75 3.14
C GLU A 20 17.62 6.18 3.60
N ILE A 21 16.32 6.50 3.72
CA ILE A 21 15.87 7.76 4.33
C ILE A 21 16.33 7.81 5.78
N LYS A 22 16.00 6.77 6.56
CA LYS A 22 16.33 6.66 7.98
C LYS A 22 17.81 6.91 8.21
N ARG A 23 18.65 6.14 7.51
CA ARG A 23 20.11 6.24 7.63
C ARG A 23 20.61 7.65 7.31
N SER A 24 20.13 8.26 6.22
CA SER A 24 20.53 9.62 5.83
C SER A 24 20.15 10.66 6.89
N VAL A 25 18.93 10.55 7.44
CA VAL A 25 18.45 11.41 8.53
C VAL A 25 19.29 11.23 9.79
N GLU A 26 19.46 9.98 10.26
CA GLU A 26 20.21 9.69 11.48
C GLU A 26 21.66 10.14 11.40
N GLU A 27 22.36 9.85 10.30
CA GLU A 27 23.76 10.27 10.09
C GLU A 27 23.89 11.80 10.11
N THR A 28 22.99 12.50 9.41
CA THR A 28 23.01 13.98 9.36
C THR A 28 22.71 14.59 10.72
N MET A 29 21.68 14.09 11.41
CA MET A 29 21.28 14.58 12.73
C MET A 29 22.37 14.32 13.77
N SER A 30 22.92 13.10 13.82
CA SER A 30 24.00 12.74 14.75
C SER A 30 25.21 13.66 14.58
N ARG A 31 25.62 13.96 13.35
CA ARG A 31 26.74 14.90 13.11
C ARG A 31 26.48 16.30 13.65
N ILE A 32 25.24 16.79 13.54
CA ILE A 32 24.87 18.12 14.04
C ILE A 32 24.79 18.10 15.57
N GLU A 33 24.25 17.02 16.14
CA GLU A 33 24.20 16.77 17.57
C GLU A 33 25.59 16.77 18.19
N ASP A 34 26.53 15.99 17.65
CA ASP A 34 27.94 15.94 18.06
C ASP A 34 28.58 17.33 18.11
N MET A 35 28.32 18.16 17.09
CA MET A 35 28.85 19.53 17.04
C MET A 35 28.22 20.42 18.12
N LEU A 36 26.93 20.27 18.40
CA LEU A 36 26.24 20.98 19.48
C LEU A 36 26.69 20.50 20.87
N GLU A 37 27.04 19.23 21.01
CA GLU A 37 27.59 18.66 22.23
C GLU A 37 28.96 19.24 22.56
N ARG A 38 29.83 19.33 21.55
CA ARG A 38 31.18 19.92 21.64
C ARG A 38 31.18 21.46 21.75
N GLY A 39 30.02 22.11 21.68
CA GLY A 39 29.88 23.57 21.72
C GLY A 39 30.23 24.28 20.41
N ASP A 40 30.44 23.52 19.33
CA ASP A 40 30.78 23.97 17.98
C ASP A 40 29.55 24.51 17.21
N VAL A 41 28.79 25.41 17.84
CA VAL A 41 27.48 25.89 17.36
C VAL A 41 27.51 26.45 15.94
N LYS A 42 28.59 27.16 15.56
CA LYS A 42 28.73 27.73 14.21
C LYS A 42 28.89 26.64 13.14
N LYS A 43 29.62 25.56 13.46
CA LYS A 43 29.77 24.41 12.54
C LYS A 43 28.45 23.65 12.45
N ALA A 44 27.79 23.40 13.58
CA ALA A 44 26.47 22.78 13.62
C ALA A 44 25.46 23.52 12.74
N TYR A 45 25.41 24.86 12.85
CA TYR A 45 24.57 25.70 11.98
C TYR A 45 24.90 25.54 10.49
N ASN A 46 26.19 25.54 10.12
CA ASN A 46 26.59 25.41 8.72
C ASN A 46 26.21 24.04 8.15
N VAL A 47 26.50 22.96 8.88
CA VAL A 47 26.13 21.59 8.48
C VAL A 47 24.63 21.46 8.39
N TRP A 48 23.88 21.98 9.36
CA TRP A 48 22.42 21.99 9.29
C TRP A 48 21.90 22.72 8.03
N ARG A 49 22.44 23.90 7.75
CA ARG A 49 22.01 24.73 6.62
C ARG A 49 22.29 24.07 5.27
N SER A 50 23.41 23.36 5.12
CA SER A 50 23.78 22.72 3.85
C SER A 50 23.32 21.27 3.76
N GLU A 51 23.67 20.44 4.74
CA GLU A 51 23.42 19.00 4.73
C GLU A 51 22.02 18.69 5.26
N GLY A 52 21.61 19.28 6.38
CA GLY A 52 20.26 19.08 6.94
C GLY A 52 19.15 19.37 5.93
N ARG A 53 19.26 20.47 5.17
CA ARG A 53 18.31 20.78 4.08
C ARG A 53 18.32 19.73 2.97
N ARG A 54 19.49 19.35 2.48
CA ARG A 54 19.61 18.31 1.43
C ARG A 54 19.04 16.98 1.89
N THR A 55 19.18 16.65 3.17
CA THR A 55 18.62 15.43 3.75
C THR A 55 17.09 15.46 3.78
N LEU A 56 16.47 16.59 4.11
CA LEU A 56 15.01 16.76 4.03
C LEU A 56 14.51 16.72 2.57
N GLU A 57 15.22 17.38 1.66
CA GLU A 57 14.88 17.35 0.23
C GLU A 57 15.00 15.93 -0.33
N GLY A 58 16.03 15.19 0.10
CA GLY A 58 16.26 13.79 -0.26
C GLY A 58 15.18 12.87 0.31
N PHE A 59 14.76 13.09 1.56
CA PHE A 59 13.62 12.39 2.15
C PHE A 59 12.36 12.61 1.32
N ARG A 60 12.00 13.87 1.05
CA ARG A 60 10.84 14.20 0.20
C ARG A 60 10.91 13.55 -1.18
N THR A 61 12.09 13.54 -1.80
CA THR A 61 12.29 12.94 -3.14
C THR A 61 12.03 11.44 -3.11
N LYS A 62 12.56 10.72 -2.12
CA LYS A 62 12.33 9.28 -1.96
C LYS A 62 10.87 8.96 -1.64
N LEU A 63 10.17 9.79 -0.87
CA LEU A 63 8.72 9.63 -0.68
C LEU A 63 7.96 9.76 -2.00
N ARG A 64 8.34 10.70 -2.87
CA ARG A 64 7.75 10.81 -4.22
C ARG A 64 8.09 9.59 -5.08
N GLU A 65 9.27 8.99 -4.93
CA GLU A 65 9.60 7.73 -5.59
C GLU A 65 8.69 6.60 -5.13
N ILE A 66 8.45 6.45 -3.83
CA ILE A 66 7.49 5.47 -3.29
C ILE A 66 6.10 5.71 -3.87
N LYS A 67 5.60 6.95 -3.85
CA LYS A 67 4.31 7.31 -4.47
C LYS A 67 4.24 6.89 -5.95
N ASN A 68 5.26 7.24 -6.74
CA ASN A 68 5.30 6.89 -8.16
C ASN A 68 5.37 5.37 -8.39
N MET A 69 5.98 4.61 -7.48
CA MET A 69 6.00 3.14 -7.54
C MET A 69 4.60 2.57 -7.31
N LEU A 70 3.86 3.13 -6.34
CA LEU A 70 2.49 2.72 -6.04
C LEU A 70 1.53 3.07 -7.19
N GLU A 71 1.62 4.27 -7.76
CA GLU A 71 0.78 4.69 -8.90
C GLU A 71 1.01 3.83 -10.17
N LYS A 72 2.21 3.29 -10.34
CA LYS A 72 2.55 2.44 -11.50
C LYS A 72 2.26 0.96 -11.28
N ALA A 73 1.92 0.56 -10.05
CA ALA A 73 1.53 -0.81 -9.79
C ALA A 73 0.13 -1.03 -10.38
N GLU A 74 0.05 -1.64 -11.57
CA GLU A 74 -1.22 -2.08 -12.18
C GLU A 74 -1.80 -3.29 -11.40
N MET A 75 -2.31 -3.05 -10.19
CA MET A 75 -2.90 -4.08 -9.34
C MET A 75 -4.36 -3.73 -9.03
N LYS A 76 -5.25 -4.08 -9.97
CA LYS A 76 -6.71 -3.83 -10.00
C LYS A 76 -7.49 -4.26 -8.73
N ASP A 77 -6.88 -5.08 -7.87
CA ASP A 77 -7.45 -5.58 -6.61
C ASP A 77 -6.87 -4.88 -5.36
N LEU A 78 -5.95 -3.92 -5.53
CA LEU A 78 -5.25 -3.19 -4.46
C LEU A 78 -5.45 -1.67 -4.54
N ASP A 79 -6.40 -1.19 -5.34
CA ASP A 79 -6.65 0.24 -5.53
C ASP A 79 -6.91 0.95 -4.19
N GLU A 80 -7.72 0.36 -3.30
CA GLU A 80 -8.05 0.94 -1.98
C GLU A 80 -6.84 0.98 -1.02
N ILE A 81 -5.99 -0.05 -1.06
CA ILE A 81 -4.77 -0.11 -0.23
C ILE A 81 -3.73 0.88 -0.76
N SER A 82 -3.59 0.97 -2.09
CA SER A 82 -2.68 1.90 -2.75
C SER A 82 -3.10 3.35 -2.52
N GLU A 83 -4.41 3.64 -2.56
CA GLU A 83 -4.97 4.95 -2.18
C GLU A 83 -4.66 5.31 -0.71
N THR A 84 -4.80 4.33 0.20
CA THR A 84 -4.49 4.54 1.61
C THR A 84 -3.02 4.91 1.81
N ILE A 85 -2.08 4.12 1.26
CA ILE A 85 -0.64 4.41 1.37
C ILE A 85 -0.31 5.76 0.69
N ASN A 86 -0.87 6.02 -0.49
CA ASN A 86 -0.63 7.27 -1.21
C ASN A 86 -1.08 8.50 -0.39
N SER A 87 -2.24 8.42 0.28
CA SER A 87 -2.71 9.50 1.17
C SER A 87 -1.72 9.78 2.30
N TYR A 88 -1.21 8.74 2.97
CA TYR A 88 -0.20 8.90 4.04
C TYR A 88 1.12 9.46 3.52
N ILE A 89 1.58 9.03 2.34
CA ILE A 89 2.80 9.56 1.73
C ILE A 89 2.62 11.03 1.35
N GLU A 90 1.48 11.41 0.80
CA GLU A 90 1.18 12.81 0.49
C GLU A 90 1.15 13.69 1.75
N GLU A 91 0.54 13.18 2.83
CA GLU A 91 0.55 13.87 4.12
C GLU A 91 1.97 14.04 4.65
N SER A 92 2.80 13.00 4.53
CA SER A 92 4.20 13.01 4.96
C SER A 92 5.04 13.99 4.14
N ILE A 93 4.84 14.05 2.82
CA ILE A 93 5.47 15.05 1.95
C ILE A 93 5.11 16.46 2.41
N LYS A 94 3.83 16.75 2.68
CA LYS A 94 3.39 18.06 3.18
C LYS A 94 4.03 18.40 4.53
N LYS A 95 4.06 17.45 5.47
CA LYS A 95 4.71 17.65 6.78
C LYS A 95 6.20 17.97 6.64
N ILE A 96 6.90 17.34 5.69
CA ILE A 96 8.31 17.64 5.40
C ILE A 96 8.46 19.04 4.81
N GLU A 97 7.62 19.42 3.84
CA GLU A 97 7.66 20.76 3.23
C GLU A 97 7.41 21.86 4.28
N ASP A 98 6.43 21.67 5.16
CA ASP A 98 6.17 22.57 6.29
C ASP A 98 7.35 22.61 7.27
N LEU A 99 8.01 21.48 7.49
CA LEU A 99 9.20 21.42 8.33
C LEU A 99 10.38 22.15 7.68
N GLU A 100 10.65 21.95 6.39
CA GLU A 100 11.67 22.66 5.62
C GLU A 100 11.49 24.17 5.75
N TYR A 101 10.24 24.65 5.60
CA TYR A 101 9.91 26.07 5.77
C TYR A 101 10.20 26.58 7.18
N ARG A 102 9.70 25.89 8.22
CA ARG A 102 9.91 26.28 9.63
C ARG A 102 11.39 26.26 10.01
N VAL A 103 12.12 25.28 9.50
CA VAL A 103 13.56 25.13 9.69
C VAL A 103 14.27 26.34 9.10
N GLU A 104 13.98 26.68 7.85
CA GLU A 104 14.62 27.81 7.19
C GLU A 104 14.33 29.12 7.93
N GLU A 105 13.08 29.33 8.33
CA GLU A 105 12.69 30.53 9.09
C GLU A 105 13.50 30.66 10.39
N LYS A 106 13.66 29.55 11.15
CA LYS A 106 14.47 29.52 12.37
C LYS A 106 15.95 29.80 12.09
N LEU A 107 16.52 29.21 11.04
CA LEU A 107 17.92 29.44 10.64
C LEU A 107 18.17 30.89 10.21
N GLN A 108 17.25 31.49 9.46
CA GLN A 108 17.34 32.89 9.06
C GLN A 108 17.29 33.83 10.27
N LYS A 109 16.46 33.53 11.28
CA LYS A 109 16.42 34.28 12.55
C LYS A 109 17.74 34.17 13.32
N ILE A 110 18.34 32.98 13.37
CA ILE A 110 19.67 32.72 13.97
C ILE A 110 20.74 33.59 13.29
N LEU A 111 20.73 33.62 11.94
CA LEU A 111 21.66 34.43 11.16
C LEU A 111 21.49 35.94 11.41
N LYS A 112 20.25 36.45 11.35
CA LYS A 112 19.95 37.89 11.46
C LYS A 112 20.12 38.44 12.88
N LYS A 113 19.71 37.70 13.91
CA LYS A 113 19.76 38.16 15.30
C LYS A 113 21.08 37.84 16.02
N LYS A 114 22.06 37.24 15.32
CA LYS A 114 23.29 36.67 15.91
C LYS A 114 23.01 35.75 17.11
N THR A 115 21.83 35.13 17.14
CA THR A 115 21.50 34.13 18.17
C THR A 115 22.17 32.80 17.78
N LYS A 116 22.28 31.88 18.75
CA LYS A 116 22.95 30.59 18.55
C LYS A 116 21.92 29.52 18.21
N LEU A 117 22.28 28.56 17.34
CA LEU A 117 21.53 27.32 17.22
C LEU A 117 21.58 26.61 18.58
N THR A 118 20.42 26.39 19.20
CA THR A 118 20.33 25.74 20.51
C THR A 118 19.99 24.27 20.35
N ARG A 119 20.40 23.46 21.33
CA ARG A 119 20.00 22.05 21.44
C ARG A 119 18.47 21.90 21.39
N THR A 120 17.73 22.77 22.06
CA THR A 120 16.26 22.77 22.04
C THR A 120 15.69 22.92 20.62
N ILE A 121 16.21 23.84 19.82
CA ILE A 121 15.77 24.02 18.43
C ILE A 121 16.07 22.77 17.61
N PHE A 122 17.30 22.25 17.75
CA PHE A 122 17.74 21.06 17.04
C PHE A 122 16.90 19.83 17.38
N TYR A 123 16.70 19.52 18.66
CA TYR A 123 15.93 18.35 19.10
C TYR A 123 14.47 18.42 18.69
N SER A 124 13.86 19.62 18.69
CA SER A 124 12.51 19.80 18.17
C SER A 124 12.41 19.44 16.70
N ILE A 125 13.42 19.78 15.89
CA ILE A 125 13.40 19.42 14.47
C ILE A 125 13.71 17.93 14.29
N LYS A 126 14.73 17.40 14.97
CA LYS A 126 15.08 15.97 14.94
C LYS A 126 13.86 15.10 15.27
N GLY A 127 13.13 15.44 16.34
CA GLY A 127 11.90 14.75 16.73
C GLY A 127 10.84 14.75 15.63
N ASN A 128 10.54 15.91 15.05
CA ASN A 128 9.56 16.00 13.96
C ASN A 128 9.95 15.17 12.73
N VAL A 129 11.24 15.15 12.34
CA VAL A 129 11.69 14.35 11.19
C VAL A 129 11.51 12.86 11.46
N LEU A 130 11.91 12.40 12.66
CA LEU A 130 11.80 11.00 13.04
C LEU A 130 10.32 10.57 13.15
N GLU A 131 9.45 11.42 13.69
CA GLU A 131 8.01 11.15 13.76
C GLU A 131 7.37 10.99 12.36
N ILE A 132 7.75 11.82 11.39
CA ILE A 132 7.27 11.69 10.00
C ILE A 132 7.76 10.37 9.39
N LEU A 133 9.01 10.00 9.63
CA LEU A 133 9.58 8.75 9.14
C LEU A 133 8.88 7.52 9.75
N ASP A 134 8.71 7.50 11.07
CA ASP A 134 8.09 6.39 11.78
C ASP A 134 6.62 6.21 11.37
N SER A 135 5.87 7.31 11.26
CA SER A 135 4.47 7.27 10.79
C SER A 135 4.36 6.82 9.34
N THR A 136 5.29 7.22 8.46
CA THR A 136 5.35 6.70 7.08
C THR A 136 5.58 5.18 7.07
N ARG A 137 6.54 4.70 7.87
CA ARG A 137 6.87 3.28 7.94
C ARG A 137 5.70 2.47 8.48
N GLN A 138 5.03 2.97 9.52
CA GLN A 138 3.84 2.33 10.07
C GLN A 138 2.72 2.21 9.04
N ALA A 139 2.46 3.25 8.24
CA ALA A 139 1.43 3.19 7.20
C ALA A 139 1.73 2.12 6.12
N VAL A 140 3.00 1.98 5.75
CA VAL A 140 3.45 0.92 4.82
C VAL A 140 3.25 -0.47 5.44
N GLU A 141 3.62 -0.65 6.71
CA GLU A 141 3.47 -1.93 7.41
C GLU A 141 1.99 -2.30 7.61
N GLU A 142 1.13 -1.35 7.94
CA GLU A 142 -0.32 -1.56 8.04
C GLU A 142 -0.92 -2.00 6.71
N ALA A 143 -0.49 -1.38 5.61
CA ALA A 143 -0.94 -1.77 4.29
C ALA A 143 -0.46 -3.16 3.90
N ARG A 144 0.80 -3.50 4.19
CA ARG A 144 1.34 -4.86 4.01
C ARG A 144 0.50 -5.90 4.74
N ASN A 145 0.19 -5.66 6.02
CA ASN A 145 -0.61 -6.60 6.81
C ASN A 145 -2.02 -6.81 6.22
N ARG A 146 -2.67 -5.75 5.73
CA ARG A 146 -3.97 -5.86 5.04
C ARG A 146 -3.91 -6.68 3.76
N ILE A 147 -2.81 -6.55 3.00
CA ILE A 147 -2.58 -7.37 1.79
C ILE A 147 -2.41 -8.83 2.20
N GLU A 148 -1.62 -9.11 3.22
CA GLU A 148 -1.39 -10.48 3.71
C GLU A 148 -2.68 -11.13 4.21
N GLU A 149 -3.50 -10.39 4.97
CA GLU A 149 -4.82 -10.84 5.42
C GLU A 149 -5.75 -11.13 4.24
N SER A 150 -5.84 -10.22 3.26
CA SER A 150 -6.68 -10.40 2.06
C SER A 150 -6.22 -11.62 1.24
N LEU A 151 -4.90 -11.82 1.10
CA LEU A 151 -4.34 -12.98 0.43
C LEU A 151 -4.64 -14.27 1.19
N LYS A 152 -4.58 -14.24 2.52
CA LYS A 152 -4.90 -15.37 3.38
C LYS A 152 -6.36 -15.76 3.25
N GLU A 153 -7.28 -14.79 3.30
CA GLU A 153 -8.71 -15.01 3.06
C GLU A 153 -8.99 -15.60 1.68
N LEU A 154 -8.32 -15.10 0.64
CA LEU A 154 -8.40 -15.66 -0.72
C LEU A 154 -7.85 -17.10 -0.76
N THR A 155 -6.72 -17.38 -0.11
CA THR A 155 -6.18 -18.75 -0.07
C THR A 155 -7.05 -19.70 0.71
N ASP A 156 -7.67 -19.26 1.81
CA ASP A 156 -8.59 -20.06 2.61
C ASP A 156 -9.89 -20.34 1.81
N ALA A 157 -10.40 -19.33 1.08
CA ALA A 157 -11.51 -19.50 0.15
C ALA A 157 -11.17 -20.45 -1.01
N LEU A 158 -9.93 -20.40 -1.54
CA LEU A 158 -9.46 -21.25 -2.64
C LEU A 158 -9.08 -22.68 -2.19
N THR A 159 -8.69 -22.87 -0.92
CA THR A 159 -8.38 -24.18 -0.32
C THR A 159 -9.61 -24.85 0.27
N SER A 160 -10.73 -24.12 0.45
CA SER A 160 -12.03 -24.72 0.68
C SER A 160 -12.45 -25.54 -0.54
N SER A 161 -12.18 -26.85 -0.51
CA SER A 161 -12.51 -27.75 -1.62
C SER A 161 -14.01 -27.99 -1.67
N TYR A 162 -14.70 -27.36 -2.62
CA TYR A 162 -16.09 -27.70 -2.92
C TYR A 162 -16.13 -28.93 -3.83
N VAL A 163 -16.75 -30.02 -3.36
CA VAL A 163 -17.04 -31.18 -4.20
C VAL A 163 -18.25 -30.83 -5.07
N VAL A 164 -18.01 -30.60 -6.35
CA VAL A 164 -19.07 -30.29 -7.33
C VAL A 164 -19.27 -31.49 -8.25
N SER A 165 -20.48 -32.02 -8.30
CA SER A 165 -20.88 -33.03 -9.28
C SER A 165 -21.25 -32.37 -10.60
N VAL A 166 -20.55 -32.68 -11.69
CA VAL A 166 -20.74 -32.08 -13.03
C VAL A 166 -21.09 -33.15 -14.04
N ARG A 167 -21.99 -32.84 -15.00
CA ARG A 167 -22.28 -33.69 -16.15
C ARG A 167 -21.44 -33.27 -17.34
N LEU A 168 -20.66 -34.21 -17.87
CA LEU A 168 -19.83 -34.02 -19.07
C LEU A 168 -20.40 -34.83 -20.22
N ARG A 169 -20.21 -34.35 -21.45
CA ARG A 169 -20.53 -35.16 -22.65
C ARG A 169 -19.46 -36.25 -22.78
N LYS A 170 -19.83 -37.37 -23.41
CA LYS A 170 -18.95 -38.53 -23.55
C LYS A 170 -17.61 -38.18 -24.20
N ALA A 171 -17.63 -37.40 -25.28
CA ALA A 171 -16.40 -36.96 -25.97
C ALA A 171 -15.50 -36.09 -25.09
N ASP A 172 -16.08 -35.22 -24.25
CA ASP A 172 -15.31 -34.36 -23.33
C ASP A 172 -14.68 -35.19 -22.20
N LEU A 173 -15.37 -36.25 -21.74
CA LEU A 173 -14.86 -37.18 -20.74
C LEU A 173 -13.73 -38.06 -21.29
N GLU A 174 -13.84 -38.54 -22.53
CA GLU A 174 -12.80 -39.33 -23.20
C GLU A 174 -11.49 -38.56 -23.30
N ILE A 175 -11.53 -37.27 -23.66
CA ILE A 175 -10.35 -36.40 -23.68
C ILE A 175 -9.72 -36.27 -22.29
N ILE A 176 -10.54 -36.09 -21.25
CA ILE A 176 -10.05 -36.01 -19.87
C ILE A 176 -9.38 -37.33 -19.45
N ASP A 177 -9.95 -38.46 -19.84
CA ASP A 177 -9.42 -39.78 -19.53
C ASP A 177 -8.07 -40.02 -20.19
N GLU A 178 -7.93 -39.70 -21.48
CA GLU A 178 -6.64 -39.78 -22.19
C GLU A 178 -5.56 -38.92 -21.53
N LEU A 179 -5.92 -37.71 -21.08
CA LEU A 179 -4.97 -36.80 -20.41
C LEU A 179 -4.54 -37.32 -19.02
N VAL A 180 -5.42 -38.03 -18.33
CA VAL A 180 -5.08 -38.69 -17.05
C VAL A 180 -4.23 -39.93 -17.29
N GLU A 181 -4.59 -40.75 -18.27
CA GLU A 181 -3.82 -41.95 -18.65
C GLU A 181 -2.41 -41.60 -19.16
N ALA A 182 -2.27 -40.48 -19.88
CA ALA A 182 -0.99 -39.94 -20.31
C ALA A 182 -0.16 -39.33 -19.16
N GLY A 183 -0.70 -39.27 -17.93
CA GLY A 183 -0.02 -38.73 -16.75
C GLY A 183 0.09 -37.20 -16.72
N ILE A 184 -0.64 -36.49 -17.60
CA ILE A 184 -0.67 -35.02 -17.64
C ILE A 184 -1.43 -34.49 -16.42
N PHE A 185 -2.46 -35.21 -15.97
CA PHE A 185 -3.17 -34.95 -14.72
C PHE A 185 -3.20 -36.19 -13.82
N LYS A 186 -3.13 -36.01 -12.50
CA LYS A 186 -3.14 -37.11 -11.52
C LYS A 186 -4.53 -37.69 -11.30
N SER A 187 -5.58 -36.95 -11.63
CA SER A 187 -6.97 -37.39 -11.52
C SER A 187 -7.90 -36.63 -12.48
N ARG A 188 -9.06 -37.22 -12.78
CA ARG A 188 -10.13 -36.57 -13.56
C ARG A 188 -10.59 -35.27 -12.92
N SER A 189 -10.68 -35.22 -11.58
CA SER A 189 -11.07 -34.02 -10.84
C SER A 189 -10.06 -32.88 -10.99
N GLU A 190 -8.76 -33.20 -11.01
CA GLU A 190 -7.70 -32.22 -11.26
C GLU A 190 -7.77 -31.67 -12.68
N ALA A 191 -7.97 -32.54 -13.67
CA ALA A 191 -8.15 -32.14 -15.06
C ALA A 191 -9.36 -31.21 -15.23
N VAL A 192 -10.52 -31.56 -14.65
CA VAL A 192 -11.74 -30.73 -14.69
C VAL A 192 -11.53 -29.38 -14.00
N ALA A 193 -10.87 -29.35 -12.84
CA ALA A 193 -10.55 -28.12 -12.13
C ALA A 193 -9.63 -27.22 -12.97
N PHE A 194 -8.61 -27.80 -13.62
CA PHE A 194 -7.70 -27.09 -14.50
C PHE A 194 -8.43 -26.46 -15.70
N PHE A 195 -9.26 -27.22 -16.41
CA PHE A 195 -10.01 -26.71 -17.56
C PHE A 195 -11.06 -25.67 -17.16
N THR A 196 -11.72 -25.86 -16.02
CA THR A 196 -12.67 -24.87 -15.48
C THR A 196 -11.95 -23.55 -15.22
N ARG A 197 -10.80 -23.60 -14.56
CA ARG A 197 -10.00 -22.41 -14.28
C ARG A 197 -9.49 -21.74 -15.55
N LYS A 198 -8.96 -22.49 -16.51
CA LYS A 198 -8.52 -21.95 -17.80
C LYS A 198 -9.68 -21.37 -18.61
N GLY A 199 -10.85 -21.98 -18.54
CA GLY A 199 -12.08 -21.48 -19.15
C GLY A 199 -12.53 -20.13 -18.56
N ILE A 200 -12.42 -19.97 -17.23
CA ILE A 200 -12.69 -18.70 -16.54
C ILE A 200 -11.66 -17.64 -16.95
N GLU A 201 -10.36 -17.94 -16.84
CA GLU A 201 -9.26 -17.01 -17.18
C GLU A 201 -9.35 -16.50 -18.64
N LEU A 202 -9.71 -17.36 -19.59
CA LEU A 202 -9.90 -16.97 -20.99
C LEU A 202 -11.19 -16.15 -21.23
N SER A 203 -12.10 -16.16 -20.26
CA SER A 203 -13.43 -15.55 -20.30
C SER A 203 -13.55 -14.29 -19.44
N ASP A 204 -12.47 -13.86 -18.77
CA ASP A 204 -12.46 -12.82 -17.73
C ASP A 204 -13.25 -11.56 -18.13
N LYS A 205 -13.06 -11.05 -19.35
CA LYS A 205 -13.68 -9.78 -19.78
C LYS A 205 -15.21 -9.78 -19.85
N TRP A 206 -15.86 -10.91 -20.18
CA TRP A 206 -17.33 -10.97 -20.25
C TRP A 206 -17.93 -11.50 -18.94
N ILE A 207 -17.21 -12.36 -18.23
CA ILE A 207 -17.58 -12.83 -16.89
C ILE A 207 -17.59 -11.66 -15.90
N GLU A 208 -16.59 -10.78 -15.91
CA GLU A 208 -16.56 -9.55 -15.10
C GLU A 208 -17.82 -8.69 -15.35
N LYS A 209 -18.16 -8.46 -16.63
CA LYS A 209 -19.36 -7.70 -17.01
C LYS A 209 -20.65 -8.36 -16.51
N ILE A 210 -20.76 -9.69 -16.59
CA ILE A 210 -21.94 -10.40 -16.07
C ILE A 210 -22.01 -10.32 -14.55
N ILE A 211 -20.89 -10.51 -13.84
CA ILE A 211 -20.84 -10.39 -12.39
C ILE A 211 -21.28 -8.99 -11.95
N GLU A 212 -20.82 -7.95 -12.65
CA GLU A 212 -21.23 -6.56 -12.41
C GLU A 212 -22.74 -6.36 -12.62
N GLN A 213 -23.31 -6.88 -13.71
CA GLN A 213 -24.75 -6.81 -13.97
C GLN A 213 -25.57 -7.61 -12.93
N VAL A 214 -25.07 -8.77 -12.50
CA VAL A 214 -25.69 -9.58 -11.45
C VAL A 214 -25.67 -8.87 -10.10
N ARG A 215 -24.59 -8.15 -9.77
CA ARG A 215 -24.52 -7.30 -8.56
C ARG A 215 -25.55 -6.18 -8.62
N LYS A 216 -25.66 -5.47 -9.75
CA LYS A 216 -26.70 -4.44 -9.96
C LYS A 216 -28.11 -5.01 -9.80
N ILE A 217 -28.39 -6.20 -10.34
CA ILE A 217 -29.69 -6.88 -10.15
C ILE A 217 -29.95 -7.20 -8.69
N LYS A 218 -28.93 -7.63 -7.93
CA LYS A 218 -29.06 -7.90 -6.49
C LYS A 218 -29.33 -6.63 -5.69
N GLU A 219 -28.62 -5.55 -5.98
CA GLU A 219 -28.83 -4.24 -5.35
C GLU A 219 -30.22 -3.68 -5.65
N LEU A 220 -30.67 -3.74 -6.90
CA LEU A 220 -32.03 -3.37 -7.30
C LEU A 220 -33.09 -4.20 -6.59
N ARG A 221 -32.88 -5.52 -6.48
CA ARG A 221 -33.79 -6.39 -5.72
C ARG A 221 -33.84 -6.03 -4.24
N LYS A 222 -32.70 -5.62 -3.67
CA LYS A 222 -32.60 -5.19 -2.29
C LYS A 222 -33.30 -3.84 -2.08
N SER A 223 -33.06 -2.86 -2.95
CA SER A 223 -33.69 -1.54 -2.87
C SER A 223 -35.21 -1.64 -3.04
N ILE A 224 -35.69 -2.46 -3.97
CA ILE A 224 -37.13 -2.74 -4.15
C ILE A 224 -37.71 -3.36 -2.88
N ARG A 225 -37.01 -4.32 -2.26
CA ARG A 225 -37.46 -4.95 -1.01
C ARG A 225 -37.53 -3.94 0.13
N GLU A 226 -36.49 -3.13 0.31
CA GLU A 226 -36.42 -2.09 1.34
C GLU A 226 -37.51 -1.01 1.15
N GLU A 227 -37.84 -0.66 -0.09
CA GLU A 227 -38.90 0.29 -0.42
C GLU A 227 -40.30 -0.29 -0.18
N ILE A 228 -40.50 -1.58 -0.47
CA ILE A 228 -41.72 -2.32 -0.12
C ILE A 228 -41.86 -2.42 1.41
N GLU A 229 -40.79 -2.72 2.15
CA GLU A 229 -40.82 -2.79 3.61
C GLU A 229 -41.13 -1.42 4.25
N LYS A 230 -40.54 -0.34 3.73
CA LYS A 230 -40.83 1.04 4.18
C LYS A 230 -42.25 1.50 3.88
N SER A 231 -42.82 1.07 2.75
CA SER A 231 -44.21 1.40 2.38
C SER A 231 -45.24 0.58 3.16
N ILE A 232 -44.90 -0.65 3.57
CA ILE A 232 -45.74 -1.49 4.43
C ILE A 232 -45.66 -1.04 5.92
N GLN A 233 -44.56 -0.43 6.36
CA GLN A 233 -44.36 0.06 7.74
C GLN A 233 -44.93 1.46 8.05
N LYS A 234 -45.66 2.10 7.14
CA LYS A 234 -46.50 3.27 7.48
C LYS A 234 -47.96 2.85 7.74
N PRO A 235 -48.34 2.51 8.98
CA PRO A 235 -49.74 2.57 9.37
C PRO A 235 -50.17 4.03 9.56
N LYS A 236 -51.39 4.29 9.08
CA LYS A 236 -52.19 5.52 9.19
C LYS A 236 -51.92 6.33 10.47
N GLU A 237 -51.53 7.58 10.30
CA GLU A 237 -51.97 8.64 11.21
C GLU A 237 -52.48 9.83 10.40
N GLN A 238 -53.76 10.13 10.68
CA GLN A 238 -54.64 11.24 10.26
C GLN A 238 -55.28 11.15 8.87
#